data_AF-M8C8S2-F1
#
_entry.id   AF-M8C8S2-F1
#
_cell.length_a   1.000
_cell.length_b   1.000
_cell.length_c   1.000
_cell.angle_alpha   90.00
_cell.angle_beta   90.00
_cell.angle_gamma   90.00
#
_symmetry.space_group_name_H-M   'P 1'
#
loop_
_entity.id
_entity.type
_entity.pdbx_description
1 polymer ?
#
loop_
_entity_poly.entity_id
_entity_poly.type
_entity_poly.pdbx_seq_one_letter_code
_entity_poly.pdbx_strand_id
1 'polypeptide(L)'
;MAEAGEWLPYVSTLAPCLLGFALYFYAPYWGVRGVPGPPALPIGDVAAGGGRGHALPKGTWLWLAPGVLARDAAQFPEPGEFRPERFEAGCEEERRRHPYAHVPFGLGPRACVGQRFALQEVKLAMFHLYRRYVFRRSPRMESPPEFQFGIVLGFKHGVKLRAIERRSPA
;
A
#
# COMPACT_ATOMS: atom_id res chain seq x y z
N MET A 1 -11.36 34.93 44.86
CA MET A 1 -10.29 35.41 43.96
C MET A 1 -9.10 34.48 44.20
N ALA A 2 -8.98 33.39 43.42
CA ALA A 2 -7.84 32.48 43.53
C ALA A 2 -6.66 33.11 42.79
N GLU A 3 -5.55 33.27 43.49
CA GLU A 3 -4.40 34.06 43.07
C GLU A 3 -3.64 33.38 41.92
N ALA A 4 -3.09 34.20 41.03
CA ALA A 4 -2.44 33.81 39.78
C ALA A 4 -1.15 32.95 39.92
N GLY A 5 -0.84 32.44 41.12
CA GLY A 5 0.39 31.71 41.45
C GLY A 5 0.29 30.18 41.45
N GLU A 6 -0.92 29.60 41.50
CA GLU A 6 -1.11 28.14 41.66
C GLU A 6 -0.81 27.32 40.39
N TRP A 7 -0.84 27.95 39.22
CA TRP A 7 -0.70 27.26 37.93
C TRP A 7 0.73 27.24 37.38
N LEU A 8 1.65 28.03 37.95
CA LEU A 8 3.05 28.07 37.52
C LEU A 8 3.73 26.69 37.43
N PRO A 9 3.63 25.78 38.44
CA PRO A 9 4.28 24.48 38.38
C PRO A 9 3.65 23.54 37.33
N TYR A 10 2.36 23.72 37.04
CA TYR A 10 1.65 22.92 36.05
C TYR A 10 2.03 23.34 34.62
N VAL A 11 2.11 24.65 34.37
CA VAL A 11 2.54 25.22 33.09
C VAL A 11 4.02 24.93 32.83
N SER A 12 4.89 25.02 33.85
CA SER A 12 6.32 24.73 33.72
C SER A 12 6.63 23.27 33.40
N THR A 13 5.70 22.35 33.65
CA THR A 13 5.87 20.92 33.39
C THR A 13 5.14 20.48 32.11
N LEU A 14 3.89 20.92 31.93
CA LEU A 14 3.11 20.54 30.76
C LEU A 14 3.56 21.22 29.49
N ALA A 15 3.99 22.48 29.53
CA ALA A 15 4.47 23.17 28.33
C ALA A 15 5.69 22.47 27.71
N PRO A 16 6.75 22.09 28.45
CA PRO A 16 7.87 21.35 27.87
C PRO A 16 7.51 19.91 27.50
N CYS A 17 6.58 19.25 28.20
CA CYS A 17 6.09 17.93 27.78
C CYS A 17 5.32 17.99 26.45
N LEU A 18 4.44 18.97 26.28
CA LEU A 18 3.69 19.19 25.04
C LEU A 18 4.60 19.67 23.91
N LEU A 19 5.57 20.54 24.20
CA LEU A 19 6.57 20.98 23.23
C LEU A 19 7.50 19.83 22.82
N GLY A 20 7.94 19.01 23.77
CA GLY A 20 8.74 17.81 23.52
C GLY A 20 7.97 16.77 22.70
N PHE A 21 6.69 16.55 23.02
CA PHE A 21 5.80 15.69 22.24
C PHE A 21 5.60 16.25 20.82
N ALA A 22 5.34 17.55 20.68
CA ALA A 22 5.18 18.20 19.40
C ALA A 22 6.46 18.16 18.56
N LEU A 23 7.63 18.44 19.15
CA LEU A 23 8.92 18.33 18.47
C LEU A 23 9.23 16.88 18.10
N TYR A 24 9.00 15.93 19.00
CA TYR A 24 9.27 14.51 18.74
C TYR A 24 8.40 13.96 17.59
N PHE A 25 7.10 14.27 17.59
CA PHE A 25 6.18 13.76 16.56
C PHE A 25 6.23 14.57 15.26
N TYR A 26 6.40 15.90 15.34
CA TYR A 26 6.26 16.78 14.19
C TYR A 26 7.58 17.32 13.66
N ALA A 27 8.67 17.46 14.44
CA ALA A 27 9.97 17.88 13.87
C ALA A 27 10.48 16.92 12.77
N PRO A 28 10.38 15.57 12.91
CA PRO A 28 10.67 14.67 11.81
C PRO A 28 9.73 14.90 10.62
N TYR A 29 8.45 15.16 10.88
CA TYR A 29 7.43 15.41 9.86
C TYR A 29 7.73 16.63 8.98
N TRP A 30 8.32 17.70 9.53
CA TRP A 30 8.77 18.86 8.75
C TRP A 30 9.99 18.54 7.86
N GLY A 31 10.87 17.62 8.29
CA GLY A 31 11.95 17.08 7.45
C GLY A 31 11.43 16.20 6.31
N VAL A 32 10.34 15.46 6.52
CA VAL A 32 9.74 14.61 5.48
C VAL A 32 8.90 15.40 4.46
N ARG A 33 8.43 16.62 4.77
CA ARG A 33 7.75 17.49 3.79
C ARG A 33 8.67 18.02 2.68
N GLY A 34 9.99 17.97 2.89
CA GLY A 34 10.97 18.19 1.82
C GLY A 34 11.09 17.00 0.85
N VAL A 35 10.51 15.85 1.20
CA VAL A 35 10.34 14.75 0.26
C VAL A 35 9.12 15.09 -0.58
N PRO A 36 9.29 15.36 -1.88
CA PRO A 36 8.15 15.64 -2.72
C PRO A 36 7.24 14.40 -2.66
N GLY A 37 5.96 14.60 -2.32
CA GLY A 37 4.93 13.55 -2.47
C GLY A 37 5.02 12.99 -3.88
N PRO A 38 4.81 11.67 -4.09
CA PRO A 38 5.48 10.89 -5.12
C PRO A 38 5.65 11.68 -6.42
N PRO A 39 6.83 12.31 -6.64
CA PRO A 39 7.17 12.80 -7.95
C PRO A 39 7.11 11.54 -8.82
N ALA A 40 6.28 11.54 -9.85
CA ALA A 40 6.58 10.69 -10.97
C ALA A 40 8.00 11.13 -11.39
N LEU A 41 8.95 10.26 -11.07
CA LEU A 41 10.34 10.66 -10.84
C LEU A 41 10.88 11.27 -12.13
N PRO A 42 11.34 12.53 -12.15
CA PRO A 42 12.30 12.95 -13.15
C PRO A 42 13.60 12.26 -12.77
N ILE A 43 13.78 11.03 -13.25
CA ILE A 43 15.06 10.36 -13.17
C ILE A 43 16.03 11.22 -13.97
N GLY A 44 17.18 11.57 -13.39
CA GLY A 44 18.29 12.19 -14.15
C GLY A 44 18.71 11.28 -15.31
N ASP A 45 19.69 11.69 -16.12
CA ASP A 45 20.11 10.93 -17.30
C ASP A 45 20.41 9.46 -16.93
N VAL A 46 19.46 8.57 -17.18
CA VAL A 46 19.61 7.14 -16.98
C VAL A 46 19.79 6.52 -18.34
N ALA A 47 21.04 6.16 -18.62
CA ALA A 47 21.31 5.09 -19.57
C ALA A 47 20.75 3.81 -18.95
N ALA A 48 19.58 3.37 -19.41
CA ALA A 48 19.00 2.10 -18.99
C ALA A 48 20.00 0.98 -19.30
N GLY A 49 20.61 0.42 -18.26
CA GLY A 49 21.62 -0.63 -18.38
C GLY A 49 21.03 -1.90 -18.99
N GLY A 50 21.67 -2.38 -20.06
CA GLY A 50 21.49 -3.73 -20.60
C GLY A 50 20.60 -3.85 -21.85
N GLY A 51 21.22 -3.78 -23.04
CA GLY A 51 20.74 -4.45 -24.25
C GLY A 51 20.09 -3.58 -25.32
N ARG A 52 19.20 -2.64 -24.95
CA ARG A 52 18.59 -1.63 -25.85
C ARG A 52 18.18 -0.40 -25.01
N GLY A 53 19.16 0.26 -24.41
CA GLY A 53 18.91 1.41 -23.55
C GLY A 53 18.49 2.64 -24.37
N HIS A 54 17.32 3.20 -24.07
CA HIS A 54 16.95 4.53 -24.55
C HIS A 54 17.45 5.58 -23.56
N ALA A 55 18.13 6.61 -24.05
CA ALA A 55 18.48 7.76 -23.23
C ALA A 55 17.20 8.54 -22.91
N LEU A 56 16.90 8.69 -21.63
CA LEU A 56 15.78 9.49 -21.17
C LEU A 56 16.30 10.89 -20.81
N PRO A 57 15.84 11.95 -21.49
CA PRO A 57 16.24 13.31 -21.17
C PRO A 57 15.90 13.65 -19.72
N LYS A 58 16.77 14.41 -19.06
CA LYS A 58 16.47 15.01 -17.75
C LYS A 58 15.11 15.71 -17.76
N GLY A 59 14.33 15.46 -16.71
CA GLY A 59 12.98 16.02 -16.55
C GLY A 59 11.87 15.17 -17.18
N THR A 60 12.20 14.02 -17.77
CA THR A 60 11.20 13.07 -18.27
C THR A 60 10.42 12.45 -17.12
N TRP A 61 9.09 12.56 -17.19
CA TRP A 61 8.19 11.92 -16.26
C TRP A 61 8.06 10.42 -16.58
N LEU A 62 8.42 9.57 -15.63
CA LEU A 62 8.25 8.13 -15.76
C LEU A 62 7.07 7.64 -14.94
N TRP A 63 6.08 7.07 -15.63
CA TRP A 63 4.96 6.40 -15.02
C TRP A 63 5.20 4.89 -15.01
N LEU A 64 5.35 4.32 -13.82
CA LEU A 64 5.36 2.88 -13.67
C LEU A 64 3.92 2.38 -13.64
N ALA A 65 3.64 1.30 -14.37
CA ALA A 65 2.34 0.64 -14.37
C ALA A 65 2.41 -0.75 -13.71
N PRO A 66 2.56 -0.86 -12.37
CA PRO A 66 2.60 -2.15 -11.68
C PRO A 66 1.43 -3.08 -12.02
N GLY A 67 0.24 -2.53 -12.23
CA GLY A 67 -0.95 -3.30 -12.61
C GLY A 67 -0.86 -3.95 -14.00
N VAL A 68 -0.11 -3.34 -14.93
CA VAL A 68 0.18 -3.93 -16.24
C VAL A 68 1.28 -4.99 -16.10
N LEU A 69 2.32 -4.69 -15.32
CA LEU A 69 3.41 -5.63 -15.01
C LEU A 69 2.88 -6.93 -14.39
N ALA A 70 1.93 -6.81 -13.46
CA ALA A 70 1.26 -7.94 -12.82
C ALA A 70 0.35 -8.76 -13.74
N ARG A 71 0.11 -8.28 -14.98
CA ARG A 71 -0.71 -8.96 -16.01
C ARG A 71 0.11 -9.40 -17.22
N ASP A 72 1.43 -9.24 -17.18
CA ASP A 72 2.31 -9.75 -18.23
C ASP A 72 2.33 -11.28 -18.22
N ALA A 73 1.83 -11.90 -19.28
CA ALA A 73 1.76 -13.34 -19.43
C ALA A 73 3.15 -14.01 -19.42
N ALA A 74 4.22 -13.28 -19.77
CA ALA A 74 5.58 -13.79 -19.68
C ALA A 74 6.05 -13.99 -18.22
N GLN A 75 5.45 -13.26 -17.28
CA GLN A 75 5.79 -13.27 -15.85
C GLN A 75 4.71 -13.96 -14.99
N PHE A 76 3.47 -13.96 -15.48
CA PHE A 76 2.28 -14.51 -14.85
C PHE A 76 1.49 -15.30 -15.88
N PRO A 77 1.74 -16.60 -16.07
CA PRO A 77 0.92 -17.45 -16.92
C PRO A 77 -0.56 -17.34 -16.52
N GLU A 78 -1.47 -17.24 -17.49
CA GLU A 78 -2.91 -17.06 -17.22
C GLU A 78 -3.20 -15.90 -16.23
N PRO A 79 -2.81 -14.66 -16.56
CA PRO A 79 -2.85 -13.54 -15.60
C PRO A 79 -4.29 -13.11 -15.22
N GLY A 80 -5.30 -13.58 -15.94
CA GLY A 80 -6.72 -13.33 -15.65
C GLY A 80 -7.30 -14.24 -14.57
N GLU A 81 -6.63 -15.34 -14.24
CA GLU A 81 -7.14 -16.34 -13.29
C GLU A 81 -6.75 -16.00 -11.84
N PHE A 82 -7.70 -16.20 -10.93
CA PHE A 82 -7.45 -16.03 -9.50
C PHE A 82 -6.77 -17.29 -8.94
N ARG A 83 -5.43 -17.26 -8.91
CA ARG A 83 -4.57 -18.38 -8.48
C ARG A 83 -3.64 -17.96 -7.34
N PRO A 84 -4.06 -18.00 -6.07
CA PRO A 84 -3.24 -17.58 -4.92
C PRO A 84 -1.92 -18.36 -4.77
N GLU A 85 -1.92 -19.64 -5.16
CA GLU A 85 -0.81 -20.58 -5.01
C GLU A 85 0.46 -20.15 -5.76
N ARG A 86 0.36 -19.32 -6.81
CA ARG A 86 1.52 -18.79 -7.56
C ARG A 86 2.37 -17.77 -6.79
N PHE A 87 1.92 -17.38 -5.60
CA PHE A 87 2.61 -16.49 -4.68
C PHE A 87 3.13 -17.24 -3.45
N GLU A 88 3.03 -18.57 -3.42
CA GLU A 88 3.64 -19.37 -2.37
C GLU A 88 5.16 -19.29 -2.44
N ALA A 89 5.78 -19.11 -1.28
CA ALA A 89 7.23 -19.02 -1.17
C ALA A 89 7.90 -20.32 -1.63
N GLY A 90 8.84 -20.21 -2.56
CA GLY A 90 9.60 -21.32 -3.11
C GLY A 90 8.92 -22.08 -4.23
N CYS A 91 7.71 -21.68 -4.67
CA CYS A 91 7.03 -22.32 -5.80
C CYS A 91 7.77 -22.07 -7.13
N GLU A 92 7.53 -22.92 -8.13
CA GLU A 92 8.20 -22.83 -9.44
C GLU A 92 7.91 -21.49 -10.15
N GLU A 93 6.66 -21.04 -10.10
CA GLU A 93 6.25 -19.77 -10.74
C GLU A 93 6.94 -18.56 -10.10
N GLU A 94 7.12 -18.55 -8.77
CA GLU A 94 7.89 -17.49 -8.09
C GLU A 94 9.35 -17.48 -8.55
N ARG A 95 10.00 -18.65 -8.63
CA ARG A 95 11.41 -18.76 -9.03
C ARG A 95 11.68 -18.36 -10.48
N ARG A 96 10.72 -18.61 -11.37
CA ARG A 96 10.82 -18.24 -12.79
C ARG A 96 10.55 -16.77 -13.04
N ARG A 97 9.75 -16.14 -12.18
CA ARG A 97 9.36 -14.74 -12.32
C ARG A 97 10.55 -13.81 -12.10
N HIS A 98 10.64 -12.77 -12.91
CA HIS A 98 11.61 -11.72 -12.70
C HIS A 98 11.39 -11.01 -11.35
N PRO A 99 12.43 -10.72 -10.55
CA PRO A 99 12.28 -10.13 -9.22
C PRO A 99 11.50 -8.81 -9.20
N TYR A 100 11.51 -8.06 -10.30
CA TYR A 100 10.82 -6.78 -10.44
C TYR A 100 9.46 -6.86 -11.14
N ALA A 101 8.97 -8.05 -11.50
CA ALA A 101 7.66 -8.21 -12.13
C ALA A 101 6.48 -8.08 -11.15
N HIS A 102 6.74 -8.26 -9.84
CA HIS A 102 5.72 -8.16 -8.80
C HIS A 102 6.12 -7.15 -7.72
N VAL A 103 5.62 -5.92 -7.81
CA VAL A 103 6.04 -4.81 -6.93
C VAL A 103 4.84 -4.07 -6.29
N PRO A 104 3.95 -4.77 -5.57
CA PRO A 104 2.72 -4.19 -5.01
C PRO A 104 2.96 -3.10 -3.96
N PHE A 105 4.14 -3.11 -3.32
CA PHE A 105 4.56 -2.14 -2.31
C PHE A 105 5.70 -1.23 -2.81
N GLY A 106 5.94 -1.19 -4.12
CA GLY A 106 7.09 -0.49 -4.69
C GLY A 106 8.41 -1.23 -4.45
N LEU A 107 9.52 -0.58 -4.82
CA LEU A 107 10.87 -1.13 -4.76
C LEU A 107 11.90 -0.02 -4.46
N GLY A 108 13.07 -0.41 -3.96
CA GLY A 108 14.17 0.51 -3.67
C GLY A 108 13.93 1.45 -2.47
N PRO A 109 14.67 2.57 -2.37
CA PRO A 109 14.62 3.48 -1.21
C PRO A 109 13.26 4.13 -0.95
N ARG A 110 12.36 4.09 -1.95
CA ARG A 110 11.01 4.67 -1.90
C ARG A 110 9.93 3.59 -1.84
N ALA A 111 10.30 2.36 -1.50
CA ALA A 111 9.34 1.30 -1.21
C ALA A 111 8.47 1.66 0.00
N CYS A 112 7.27 1.08 0.07
CA CYS A 112 6.30 1.35 1.12
C CYS A 112 6.85 0.93 2.48
N VAL A 113 7.08 1.92 3.35
CA VAL A 113 7.48 1.69 4.76
C VAL A 113 6.45 0.86 5.53
N GLY A 114 5.17 0.95 5.15
CA GLY A 114 4.06 0.24 5.77
C GLY A 114 3.87 -1.20 5.29
N GLN A 115 4.69 -1.73 4.37
CA GLN A 115 4.49 -3.06 3.78
C GLN A 115 4.29 -4.16 4.83
N ARG A 116 5.18 -4.21 5.83
CA ARG A 116 5.11 -5.24 6.88
C ARG A 116 3.85 -5.11 7.72
N PHE A 117 3.48 -3.88 8.06
CA PHE A 117 2.27 -3.59 8.83
C PHE A 117 1.01 -3.98 8.05
N ALA A 118 0.88 -3.51 6.81
CA ALA A 118 -0.27 -3.77 5.95
C ALA A 118 -0.49 -5.28 5.72
N LEU A 119 0.59 -6.05 5.53
CA LEU A 119 0.48 -7.50 5.37
C LEU A 119 -0.03 -8.20 6.64
N GLN A 120 0.38 -7.75 7.83
CA GLN A 120 -0.13 -8.31 9.08
C GLN A 120 -1.59 -7.92 9.32
N GLU A 121 -1.93 -6.65 9.07
CA GLU A 121 -3.30 -6.13 9.19
C GLU A 121 -4.27 -6.92 8.29
N VAL A 122 -3.95 -7.07 7.00
CA VAL A 122 -4.80 -7.81 6.05
C VAL A 122 -4.95 -9.27 6.47
N LYS A 123 -3.87 -9.94 6.90
CA LYS A 123 -3.93 -11.34 7.37
C LYS A 123 -4.86 -11.50 8.57
N LEU A 124 -4.73 -10.64 9.58
CA LEU A 124 -5.58 -10.65 10.77
C LEU A 124 -7.05 -10.36 10.41
N ALA A 125 -7.30 -9.34 9.60
CA ALA A 125 -8.64 -9.01 9.14
C ALA A 125 -9.29 -10.18 8.39
N MET A 126 -8.58 -10.79 7.44
CA MET A 126 -9.08 -11.95 6.69
C MET A 126 -9.36 -13.14 7.61
N PHE A 127 -8.48 -13.44 8.57
CA PHE A 127 -8.67 -14.53 9.53
C PHE A 127 -9.96 -14.33 10.35
N HIS A 128 -10.17 -13.14 10.90
CA HIS A 128 -11.37 -12.85 11.68
C HIS A 128 -12.65 -12.92 10.84
N LEU A 129 -12.62 -12.38 9.62
CA LEU A 129 -13.76 -12.41 8.70
C LEU A 129 -14.11 -13.85 8.29
N TYR A 130 -13.13 -14.66 7.88
CA TYR A 130 -13.37 -16.03 7.43
C TYR A 130 -13.72 -17.00 8.55
N ARG A 131 -13.32 -16.72 9.80
CA ARG A 131 -13.78 -17.52 10.94
C ARG A 131 -15.28 -17.34 11.19
N ARG A 132 -15.80 -16.13 11.00
CA ARG A 132 -17.17 -15.78 11.35
C ARG A 132 -18.14 -15.82 10.19
N TYR A 133 -17.68 -15.66 8.95
CA TYR A 133 -18.57 -15.51 7.80
C TYR A 133 -18.14 -16.37 6.61
N VAL A 134 -19.13 -16.81 5.85
CA VAL A 134 -19.01 -17.25 4.47
C VAL A 134 -19.50 -16.11 3.57
N PHE A 135 -18.65 -15.63 2.68
CA PHE A 135 -19.02 -14.60 1.72
C PHE A 135 -19.56 -15.22 0.44
N ARG A 136 -20.69 -14.73 -0.05
CA ARG A 136 -21.26 -15.07 -1.35
C ARG A 136 -21.47 -13.79 -2.16
N ARG A 137 -21.35 -13.89 -3.48
CA ARG A 137 -21.70 -12.78 -4.38
C ARG A 137 -23.14 -12.35 -4.11
N SER A 138 -23.35 -11.04 -3.98
CA SER A 138 -24.68 -10.45 -3.89
C SER A 138 -25.35 -10.45 -5.28
N PRO A 139 -26.66 -10.75 -5.39
CA PRO A 139 -27.39 -10.58 -6.65
C PRO A 139 -27.39 -9.13 -7.16
N ARG A 140 -27.14 -8.16 -6.26
CA ARG A 140 -27.04 -6.72 -6.58
C ARG A 140 -25.65 -6.29 -7.07
N MET A 141 -24.69 -7.22 -7.16
CA MET A 141 -23.31 -6.94 -7.61
C MET A 141 -23.24 -6.87 -9.14
N GLU A 142 -22.71 -5.76 -9.66
CA GLU A 142 -22.44 -5.54 -11.08
C GLU A 142 -21.46 -6.60 -11.63
N SER A 143 -21.59 -6.94 -12.92
CA SER A 143 -20.70 -7.89 -13.60
C SER A 143 -20.57 -7.55 -15.09
N PRO A 144 -19.38 -7.14 -15.55
CA PRO A 144 -18.14 -6.99 -14.78
C PRO A 144 -18.18 -5.81 -13.79
N PRO A 145 -17.37 -5.83 -12.72
CA PRO A 145 -17.26 -4.68 -11.82
C PRO A 145 -16.60 -3.49 -12.53
N GLU A 146 -17.15 -2.29 -12.31
CA GLU A 146 -16.55 -1.05 -12.81
C GLU A 146 -15.50 -0.51 -11.84
N PHE A 147 -14.31 -0.22 -12.38
CA PHE A 147 -13.20 0.36 -11.61
C PHE A 147 -13.28 1.89 -11.58
N GLN A 148 -12.88 2.46 -10.45
CA GLN A 148 -12.61 3.89 -10.31
C GLN A 148 -11.09 4.07 -10.22
N PHE A 149 -10.51 4.71 -11.23
CA PHE A 149 -9.08 4.99 -11.27
C PHE A 149 -8.79 6.30 -10.54
N GLY A 150 -8.00 6.21 -9.47
CA GLY A 150 -7.45 7.35 -8.73
C GLY A 150 -6.06 6.98 -8.22
N ILE A 151 -5.59 7.67 -7.17
CA ILE A 151 -4.32 7.30 -6.49
C ILE A 151 -4.39 5.85 -5.98
N VAL A 152 -5.56 5.43 -5.51
CA VAL A 152 -5.88 4.04 -5.16
C VAL A 152 -6.93 3.54 -6.13
N LEU A 153 -6.76 2.31 -6.62
CA LEU A 153 -7.76 1.63 -7.43
C LEU A 153 -8.97 1.29 -6.56
N GLY A 154 -10.13 1.84 -6.92
CA GLY A 154 -11.40 1.59 -6.25
C GLY A 154 -12.40 0.85 -7.15
N PHE A 155 -13.53 0.47 -6.54
CA PHE A 155 -14.72 0.01 -7.26
C PHE A 155 -15.75 1.14 -7.26
N LYS A 156 -16.21 1.55 -8.44
CA LYS A 156 -17.10 2.71 -8.61
C LYS A 156 -18.41 2.58 -7.81
N HIS A 157 -18.92 1.36 -7.67
CA HIS A 157 -20.16 1.04 -6.94
C HIS A 157 -19.91 0.17 -5.70
N GLY A 158 -18.66 0.10 -5.24
CA GLY A 158 -18.24 -0.77 -4.15
C GLY A 158 -18.30 -2.27 -4.49
N VAL A 159 -17.94 -3.11 -3.52
CA VAL A 159 -18.05 -4.58 -3.64
C VAL A 159 -19.20 -5.06 -2.78
N LYS A 160 -20.23 -5.62 -3.42
CA LYS A 160 -21.46 -6.06 -2.75
C LYS A 160 -21.41 -7.57 -2.51
N LEU A 161 -21.30 -7.96 -1.25
CA LEU A 161 -21.28 -9.35 -0.81
C LEU A 161 -22.43 -9.63 0.15
N ARG A 162 -22.87 -10.89 0.21
CA ARG A 162 -23.68 -11.42 1.32
C ARG A 162 -22.74 -12.10 2.29
N ALA A 163 -22.69 -11.61 3.52
CA ALA A 163 -21.99 -12.27 4.62
C ALA A 163 -22.97 -13.18 5.35
N ILE A 164 -22.72 -14.49 5.29
CA ILE A 164 -23.52 -15.51 5.97
C ILE A 164 -22.74 -15.94 7.19
N GLU A 165 -23.30 -15.81 8.39
CA GLU A 165 -22.62 -16.23 9.61
C GLU A 165 -22.30 -17.74 9.57
N ARG A 166 -21.04 -18.08 9.84
CA ARG A 166 -20.62 -19.45 10.08
C ARG A 166 -21.16 -19.83 11.45
N ARG A 167 -22.12 -20.76 11.47
CA ARG A 167 -22.41 -21.50 12.69
C ARG A 167 -21.16 -22.32 13.01
N SER A 168 -20.38 -21.90 14.00
CA SER A 168 -19.32 -22.76 14.53
C SER A 168 -19.96 -24.09 14.95
N PRO A 169 -19.35 -25.25 14.66
CA PRO A 169 -19.55 -26.40 15.54
C PRO A 169 -19.12 -25.94 16.94
N ALA A 170 -19.94 -26.23 17.94
CA ALA A 170 -19.63 -25.98 19.35
C ALA A 170 -18.29 -26.61 19.75
#